data_AF-A0A0V1B1U0-F1
#
_entry.id   AF-A0A0V1B1U0-F1
#
_cell.length_a   1.000
_cell.length_b   1.000
_cell.length_c   1.000
_cell.angle_alpha   90.00
_cell.angle_beta   90.00
_cell.angle_gamma   90.00
#
_symmetry.space_group_name_H-M   'P 1'
#
loop_
_entity.id
_entity.type
_entity.pdbx_description
1 polymer ?
#
loop_
_entity_poly.entity_id
_entity_poly.type
_entity_poly.pdbx_seq_one_letter_code
_entity_poly.pdbx_strand_id
1 'polypeptide(L)'
;MKDVIFRQHLECILITLQRYVWKYGQDSVDFNLIPYGNARRTQLNNIWTIQCQHGPVECALNKLHGCAISKLMYVGKWFPLIVCLEEAAKLKMDPDAAFLLCSKKKK
;
A
#
# COMPACT_ATOMS: atom_id res chain seq x y z
N MET A 1 1.66 16.40 14.53
CA MET A 1 2.89 15.77 13.99
C MET A 1 2.66 14.35 13.44
N LYS A 2 1.65 13.59 13.91
CA LYS A 2 1.31 12.25 13.40
C LYS A 2 0.57 12.23 12.05
N ASP A 3 -0.09 13.32 11.66
CA ASP A 3 -0.81 13.45 10.38
C ASP A 3 0.08 13.75 9.16
N VAL A 4 1.37 14.04 9.38
CA VAL A 4 2.30 14.44 8.30
C VAL A 4 2.90 13.22 7.61
N ILE A 5 3.16 12.13 8.33
CA ILE A 5 3.80 10.95 7.75
C ILE A 5 2.82 10.11 6.90
N PHE A 6 1.51 10.08 7.26
CA PHE A 6 0.49 9.39 6.46
C PHE A 6 0.24 10.11 5.13
N ARG A 7 0.35 11.46 5.12
CA ARG A 7 0.26 12.25 3.89
C ARG A 7 1.44 12.01 2.94
N GLN A 8 2.66 11.89 3.47
CA GLN A 8 3.85 11.73 2.65
C GLN A 8 3.83 10.44 1.79
N HIS A 9 3.26 9.35 2.31
CA HIS A 9 3.16 8.07 1.59
C HIS A 9 2.07 8.08 0.51
N LEU A 10 0.89 8.60 0.87
CA LEU A 10 -0.30 8.65 0.01
C LEU A 10 -0.17 9.62 -1.18
N GLU A 11 0.59 10.70 -1.02
CA GLU A 11 0.84 11.65 -2.10
C GLU A 11 1.82 11.08 -3.12
N CYS A 12 2.88 10.39 -2.68
CA CYS A 12 3.86 9.81 -3.60
C CYS A 12 3.22 8.77 -4.54
N ILE A 13 2.49 7.79 -3.99
CA ILE A 13 1.88 6.72 -4.79
C ILE A 13 0.83 7.29 -5.76
N LEU A 14 -0.08 8.14 -5.27
CA LEU A 14 -1.22 8.55 -6.07
C LEU A 14 -0.93 9.75 -6.99
N ILE A 15 -0.08 10.68 -6.58
CA ILE A 15 0.19 11.91 -7.33
C ILE A 15 1.43 11.77 -8.20
N THR A 16 2.48 11.10 -7.74
CA THR A 16 3.73 11.00 -8.52
C THR A 16 3.81 9.70 -9.30
N LEU A 17 3.77 8.57 -8.60
CA LEU A 17 3.94 7.26 -9.22
C LEU A 17 2.79 6.94 -10.17
N GLN A 18 1.55 6.94 -9.71
CA GLN A 18 0.40 6.60 -10.54
C GLN A 18 0.18 7.60 -11.69
N ARG A 19 0.26 8.90 -11.40
CA ARG A 19 -0.14 9.93 -12.37
C ARG A 19 0.91 10.21 -13.44
N TYR A 20 2.19 10.13 -13.11
CA TYR A 20 3.28 10.47 -14.01
C TYR A 20 4.07 9.23 -14.44
N VAL A 21 4.64 8.51 -13.47
CA VAL A 21 5.57 7.42 -13.77
C VAL A 21 4.85 6.24 -14.43
N TRP A 22 3.75 5.79 -13.83
CA TRP A 22 2.95 4.68 -14.34
C TRP A 22 2.26 5.04 -15.65
N LYS A 23 1.66 6.24 -15.72
CA LYS A 23 0.92 6.67 -16.92
C LYS A 23 1.80 6.83 -18.16
N TYR A 24 3.02 7.36 -18.00
CA TYR A 24 3.86 7.74 -19.15
C TYR A 24 5.15 6.93 -19.30
N GLY A 25 5.59 6.20 -18.27
CA GLY A 25 6.91 5.57 -18.24
C GLY A 25 6.91 4.13 -17.73
N GLN A 26 5.75 3.47 -17.57
CA GLN A 26 5.68 2.11 -17.03
C GLN A 26 6.50 1.08 -17.81
N ASP A 27 6.71 1.28 -19.12
CA ASP A 27 7.48 0.38 -19.98
C ASP A 27 9.01 0.65 -19.93
N SER A 28 9.43 1.69 -19.20
CA SER A 28 10.83 2.15 -19.15
C SER A 28 11.42 2.15 -17.73
N VAL A 29 10.64 1.70 -16.74
CA VAL A 29 11.07 1.65 -15.34
C VAL A 29 10.74 0.29 -14.73
N ASP A 30 11.59 -0.18 -13.83
CA ASP A 30 11.32 -1.36 -13.02
C ASP A 30 10.76 -0.93 -11.66
N PHE A 31 9.66 -1.56 -11.24
CA PHE A 31 8.95 -1.21 -10.02
C PHE A 31 9.24 -2.23 -8.91
N ASN A 32 9.97 -1.78 -7.89
CA ASN A 32 10.15 -2.54 -6.66
C ASN A 32 9.58 -1.77 -5.47
N LEU A 33 8.35 -2.13 -5.06
CA LEU A 33 7.68 -1.51 -3.92
C LEU A 33 7.84 -2.38 -2.66
N ILE A 34 8.28 -1.79 -1.55
CA ILE A 34 8.44 -2.48 -0.27
C ILE A 34 7.52 -1.83 0.77
N PRO A 35 6.31 -2.37 1.01
CA PRO A 35 5.31 -1.77 1.89
C PRO A 35 5.63 -2.05 3.35
N TYR A 36 6.56 -1.27 3.90
CA TYR A 36 6.99 -1.36 5.29
C TYR A 36 7.14 0.03 5.92
N GLY A 37 7.80 0.95 5.21
CA GLY A 37 8.04 2.31 5.68
C GLY A 37 8.78 2.33 7.02
N ASN A 38 8.23 3.08 7.98
CA ASN A 38 8.79 3.24 9.33
C ASN A 38 8.19 2.27 10.35
N ALA A 39 7.52 1.20 9.90
CA ALA A 39 7.06 0.17 10.82
C ALA A 39 8.25 -0.40 11.61
N ARG A 40 8.02 -0.77 12.87
CA ARG A 40 9.05 -1.33 13.74
C ARG A 40 8.69 -2.75 14.10
N ARG A 41 9.67 -3.65 14.04
CA ARG A 41 9.55 -4.99 14.61
C ARG A 41 9.92 -4.93 16.09
N THR A 42 9.03 -5.40 16.93
CA THR A 42 9.29 -5.56 18.37
C THR A 42 9.03 -7.01 18.75
N GLN A 43 9.89 -7.57 19.60
CA GLN A 43 9.74 -8.93 20.10
C GLN A 43 9.11 -8.87 21.48
N LEU A 44 7.93 -9.48 21.64
CA LEU A 44 7.25 -9.62 22.92
C LEU A 44 7.04 -11.12 23.17
N ASN A 45 7.55 -11.65 24.28
CA ASN A 45 7.39 -13.07 24.65
C ASN A 45 7.77 -14.05 23.52
N ASN A 46 8.91 -13.82 22.86
CA ASN A 46 9.37 -14.58 21.68
C ASN A 46 8.48 -14.50 20.42
N ILE A 47 7.49 -13.59 20.40
CA ILE A 47 6.64 -13.33 19.25
C ILE A 47 7.06 -12.01 18.61
N TRP A 48 7.33 -12.05 17.29
CA TRP A 48 7.57 -10.85 16.52
C TRP A 48 6.25 -10.13 16.24
N THR A 49 6.15 -8.89 16.67
CA THR A 49 5.04 -8.00 16.36
C THR A 49 5.51 -6.83 15.51
N ILE A 50 4.62 -6.31 14.66
CA ILE A 50 4.89 -5.13 13.84
C ILE A 50 4.05 -3.98 14.39
N GLN A 51 4.71 -2.89 14.71
CA GLN A 51 4.09 -1.63 15.14
C GLN A 51 4.23 -0.60 14.03
N CYS A 52 3.11 -0.06 13.58
CA CYS A 52 3.08 1.00 12.56
C CYS A 52 2.78 2.35 13.21
N GLN A 53 3.36 3.41 12.67
CA GLN A 53 3.31 4.76 13.25
C GLN A 53 1.90 5.38 13.21
N HIS A 54 1.04 4.91 12.31
CA HIS A 54 -0.36 5.33 12.13
C HIS A 54 -1.35 4.24 12.57
N GLY A 55 -0.90 3.31 13.41
CA GLY A 55 -1.76 2.32 14.06
C GLY A 55 -2.12 1.12 13.18
N PRO A 56 -3.17 0.36 13.56
CA PRO A 56 -3.44 -0.95 12.98
C PRO A 56 -3.88 -0.92 11.52
N VAL A 57 -4.53 0.17 11.07
CA VAL A 57 -4.99 0.33 9.68
C VAL A 57 -3.81 0.37 8.72
N GLU A 58 -2.76 1.15 9.02
CA GLU A 58 -1.53 1.19 8.22
C GLU A 58 -0.85 -0.18 8.18
N CYS A 59 -0.77 -0.88 9.31
CA CYS A 59 -0.21 -2.22 9.36
C CYS A 59 -1.01 -3.22 8.50
N ALA A 60 -2.35 -3.14 8.51
CA ALA A 60 -3.20 -3.97 7.67
C ALA A 60 -2.98 -3.68 6.18
N LEU A 61 -2.93 -2.41 5.79
CA LEU A 61 -2.66 -2.00 4.41
C LEU A 61 -1.26 -2.41 3.94
N ASN A 62 -0.22 -2.22 4.76
CA ASN A 62 1.14 -2.70 4.46
C ASN A 62 1.17 -4.20 4.20
N LYS A 63 0.43 -4.98 5.00
CA LYS A 63 0.29 -6.43 4.81
C LYS A 63 -0.44 -6.76 3.50
N LEU A 64 -1.55 -6.07 3.20
CA LEU A 64 -2.30 -6.27 1.96
C LEU A 64 -1.47 -5.93 0.72
N HIS A 65 -0.71 -4.83 0.75
CA HIS A 65 0.22 -4.47 -0.33
C HIS A 65 1.30 -5.54 -0.52
N GLY A 66 1.89 -6.04 0.58
CA GLY A 66 2.86 -7.14 0.52
C GLY A 66 2.26 -8.42 -0.07
N CYS A 67 1.02 -8.75 0.30
CA CYS A 67 0.28 -9.86 -0.29
C CYS A 67 0.02 -9.65 -1.79
N ALA A 68 -0.39 -8.46 -2.21
CA ALA A 68 -0.64 -8.14 -3.62
C ALA A 68 0.62 -8.36 -4.46
N ILE A 69 1.77 -7.83 -4.01
CA ILE A 69 3.06 -7.99 -4.70
C ILE A 69 3.46 -9.47 -4.76
N SER A 70 3.34 -10.19 -3.63
CA SER A 70 3.70 -11.60 -3.56
C SER A 70 2.81 -12.51 -4.43
N LYS A 71 1.51 -12.21 -4.53
CA LYS A 71 0.53 -13.09 -5.18
C LYS A 71 0.24 -12.74 -6.63
N LEU A 72 0.31 -11.47 -7.01
CA LEU A 72 -0.11 -11.03 -8.35
C LEU A 72 1.04 -10.95 -9.37
N MET A 73 2.29 -11.20 -8.95
CA MET A 73 3.55 -11.34 -9.71
C MET A 73 3.91 -10.19 -10.67
N TYR A 74 2.99 -9.76 -11.53
CA TYR A 74 3.15 -8.70 -12.51
C TYR A 74 2.72 -7.35 -11.94
N VAL A 75 3.55 -6.33 -12.16
CA VAL A 75 3.27 -4.95 -11.75
C VAL A 75 1.94 -4.43 -12.30
N GLY A 76 1.60 -4.78 -13.54
CA GLY A 76 0.31 -4.45 -14.14
C GLY A 76 -0.91 -5.02 -13.42
N LYS A 77 -0.72 -5.97 -12.50
CA LYS A 77 -1.80 -6.54 -11.68
C LYS A 77 -1.78 -6.01 -10.25
N TRP A 78 -0.62 -6.00 -9.59
CA TRP A 78 -0.56 -5.56 -8.19
C TRP A 78 -0.62 -4.05 -8.02
N PHE A 79 -0.02 -3.27 -8.94
CA PHE A 79 0.04 -1.82 -8.78
C PHE A 79 -1.35 -1.15 -8.85
N PRO A 80 -2.25 -1.51 -9.79
CA PRO A 80 -3.61 -0.98 -9.78
C PRO A 80 -4.41 -1.31 -8.51
N LEU A 81 -4.18 -2.49 -7.92
CA LEU A 81 -4.81 -2.88 -6.66
C LEU A 81 -4.30 -1.99 -5.51
N ILE A 82 -2.99 -1.75 -5.42
CA ILE A 82 -2.40 -0.86 -4.40
C ILE A 82 -2.93 0.57 -4.56
N VAL A 83 -2.99 1.09 -5.79
CA VAL A 83 -3.54 2.43 -6.06
C VAL A 83 -4.99 2.55 -5.57
N CYS A 84 -5.84 1.55 -5.84
CA CYS A 84 -7.22 1.54 -5.34
C CYS A 84 -7.28 1.49 -3.81
N LEU A 85 -6.44 0.66 -3.16
CA LEU A 85 -6.40 0.56 -1.69
C LEU A 85 -5.97 1.88 -1.05
N GLU A 86 -4.99 2.57 -1.63
CA GLU A 86 -4.52 3.89 -1.17
C GLU A 86 -5.60 4.97 -1.37
N GLU A 87 -6.37 4.93 -2.46
CA GLU A 87 -7.53 5.81 -2.65
C GLU A 87 -8.62 5.55 -1.60
N ALA A 88 -8.93 4.29 -1.32
CA ALA A 88 -9.88 3.92 -0.28
C ALA A 88 -9.40 4.33 1.12
N ALA A 89 -8.09 4.22 1.38
CA ALA A 89 -7.47 4.66 2.63
C ALA A 89 -7.54 6.18 2.81
N LYS A 90 -7.40 6.99 1.74
CA LYS A 90 -7.65 8.44 1.80
C LYS A 90 -9.07 8.77 2.25
N LEU A 91 -10.04 7.94 1.84
CA LEU A 91 -11.44 8.05 2.24
C LEU A 91 -11.72 7.45 3.63
N LYS A 92 -10.67 7.02 4.35
CA LYS A 92 -10.75 6.38 5.68
C LYS A 92 -11.62 5.11 5.67
N MET A 93 -11.65 4.40 4.56
CA MET A 93 -12.35 3.12 4.45
C MET A 93 -11.64 2.06 5.30
N ASP A 94 -12.42 1.16 5.88
CA ASP A 94 -11.89 -0.03 6.55
C ASP A 94 -11.07 -0.90 5.56
N PRO A 95 -9.91 -1.47 5.96
CA PRO A 95 -9.05 -2.25 5.07
C PRO A 95 -9.73 -3.45 4.41
N ASP A 96 -10.60 -4.17 5.12
CA ASP A 96 -11.27 -5.35 4.58
C ASP A 96 -12.33 -4.94 3.56
N ALA A 97 -13.10 -3.89 3.88
CA ALA A 97 -14.05 -3.29 2.94
C ALA A 97 -13.34 -2.75 1.68
N ALA A 98 -12.21 -2.06 1.86
CA ALA A 98 -11.38 -1.55 0.77
C ALA A 98 -10.84 -2.70 -0.10
N PHE A 99 -10.37 -3.79 0.52
CA PHE A 99 -9.93 -4.96 -0.22
C PHE A 99 -11.06 -5.61 -1.02
N LEU A 100 -12.25 -5.77 -0.44
CA LEU A 100 -13.41 -6.30 -1.15
C LEU A 100 -13.86 -5.40 -2.30
N LEU A 101 -13.70 -4.08 -2.18
CA LEU A 101 -13.97 -3.14 -3.27
C LEU A 101 -12.93 -3.28 -4.39
N CYS A 102 -11.65 -3.24 -4.03
CA CYS A 102 -10.54 -3.15 -4.99
C CYS A 102 -10.15 -4.49 -5.63
N SER A 103 -10.46 -5.62 -4.99
CA SER A 103 -10.18 -6.97 -5.51
C SER A 103 -11.22 -7.46 -6.53
N LYS A 104 -12.35 -6.77 -6.67
CA LYS A 104 -13.33 -7.06 -7.73
C LYS A 104 -12.67 -6.79 -9.07
N LYS A 105 -12.50 -7.84 -9.89
CA LYS A 105 -12.01 -7.73 -11.26
C LYS A 105 -12.77 -6.60 -11.97
N LYS A 106 -12.05 -5.55 -12.40
CA LYS A 106 -12.51 -4.81 -13.57
C LYS A 106 -12.44 -5.80 -14.74
N LYS A 107 -13.61 -6.19 -15.24
CA LYS A 107 -13.73 -6.90 -16.52
C LYS A 107 -13.14 -6.05 -17.63
#